data_AF-A0A9D2H8I2-F1
#
_entry.id   AF-A0A9D2H8I2-F1
#
_cell.length_a   1.000
_cell.length_b   1.000
_cell.length_c   1.000
_cell.angle_alpha   90.00
_cell.angle_beta   90.00
_cell.angle_gamma   90.00
#
_symmetry.space_group_name_H-M   'P 1'
#
loop_
_entity.id
_entity.type
_entity.pdbx_description
1 polymer ?
#
loop_
_entity_poly.entity_id
_entity_poly.type
_entity_poly.pdbx_seq_one_letter_code
_entity_poly.pdbx_strand_id
1 'polypeptide(L)'
;EDELQSRLGRRFDLHDASEAARAVQDLRAQVPDPVLVVHTRYWTIVLATPERPAVLEPVASAADAGNAAAGGRYAFGDDVTGEGIRSIAAGPRQAASVPFARDVERILGDLSRCVPGFDIDAAQPTTIGLGDTFIGGLIGSLAQHGARPARQEA
;
A
#
# COMPACT_ATOMS: atom_id res chain seq x y z
N GLU A 1 -6.46 8.37 2.40
CA GLU A 1 -6.45 9.11 3.69
C GLU A 1 -7.78 9.78 3.98
N ASP A 2 -8.20 10.78 3.21
CA ASP A 2 -9.45 11.51 3.46
C ASP A 2 -10.68 10.60 3.49
N GLU A 3 -10.73 9.61 2.59
CA GLU A 3 -11.80 8.62 2.57
C GLU A 3 -11.84 7.74 3.83
N LEU A 4 -10.67 7.35 4.36
CA LEU A 4 -10.57 6.57 5.60
C LEU A 4 -11.08 7.38 6.79
N GLN A 5 -10.59 8.60 6.97
CA GLN A 5 -10.98 9.46 8.08
C GLN A 5 -12.47 9.86 7.99
N SER A 6 -12.98 10.07 6.78
CA SER A 6 -14.40 10.30 6.53
C SER A 6 -15.27 9.11 6.93
N ARG A 7 -14.89 7.88 6.51
CA ARG A 7 -15.60 6.64 6.88
C ARG A 7 -15.59 6.39 8.38
N LEU A 8 -14.48 6.70 9.06
CA LEU A 8 -14.36 6.56 10.51
C LEU A 8 -15.06 7.68 11.29
N GLY A 9 -15.45 8.78 10.63
CA GLY A 9 -16.05 9.95 11.28
C GLY A 9 -15.12 10.68 12.25
N ARG A 10 -13.80 10.42 12.19
CA ARG A 10 -12.79 11.01 13.05
C ARG A 10 -11.47 11.22 12.32
N ARG A 11 -10.70 12.20 12.76
CA ARG A 11 -9.31 12.40 12.34
C ARG A 11 -8.36 11.64 13.26
N PHE A 12 -7.19 11.32 12.74
CA PHE A 12 -6.09 10.72 13.49
C PHE A 12 -4.75 11.09 12.85
N ASP A 13 -3.66 11.02 13.60
CA ASP A 13 -2.32 11.30 13.08
C ASP A 13 -1.81 10.13 12.23
N LEU A 14 -1.55 10.38 10.94
CA LEU A 14 -0.99 9.37 10.05
C LEU A 14 0.45 8.97 10.39
N HIS A 15 1.13 9.75 11.21
CA HIS A 15 2.50 9.48 11.66
C HIS A 15 2.56 8.76 13.01
N ASP A 16 1.43 8.62 13.72
CA ASP A 16 1.33 7.83 14.94
C ASP A 16 0.91 6.39 14.61
N ALA A 17 1.83 5.44 14.83
CA ALA A 17 1.60 4.03 14.53
C ALA A 17 0.42 3.42 15.33
N SER A 18 0.20 3.89 16.56
CA SER A 18 -0.89 3.39 17.41
C SER A 18 -2.24 3.91 16.92
N GLU A 19 -2.32 5.18 16.57
CA GLU A 19 -3.54 5.77 16.02
C GLU A 19 -3.90 5.16 14.66
N ALA A 20 -2.91 4.98 13.78
CA ALA A 20 -3.10 4.34 12.49
C ALA A 20 -3.54 2.88 12.63
N ALA A 21 -2.87 2.09 13.47
CA ALA A 21 -3.26 0.71 13.74
C ALA A 21 -4.69 0.63 14.28
N ARG A 22 -5.06 1.51 15.20
CA ARG A 22 -6.42 1.56 15.74
C ARG A 22 -7.45 1.92 14.67
N ALA A 23 -7.15 2.91 13.83
CA ALA A 23 -8.02 3.31 12.73
C ALA A 23 -8.26 2.16 11.74
N VAL A 24 -7.21 1.41 11.36
CA VAL A 24 -7.35 0.26 10.46
C VAL A 24 -8.12 -0.88 11.12
N GLN A 25 -7.93 -1.15 12.41
CA GLN A 25 -8.75 -2.12 13.16
C GLN A 25 -10.23 -1.72 13.22
N ASP A 26 -10.52 -0.44 13.49
CA ASP A 26 -11.90 0.06 13.49
C ASP A 26 -12.54 -0.07 12.09
N LEU A 27 -11.77 0.17 11.01
CA LEU A 27 -12.25 -0.02 9.64
C LEU A 27 -12.48 -1.50 9.30
N ARG A 28 -11.61 -2.40 9.77
CA ARG A 28 -11.73 -3.85 9.60
C ARG A 28 -13.05 -4.39 10.15
N ALA A 29 -13.57 -3.80 11.23
CA ALA A 29 -14.88 -4.18 11.79
C ALA A 29 -16.06 -3.81 10.87
N GLN A 30 -15.87 -2.88 9.92
CA GLN A 30 -16.91 -2.39 9.01
C GLN A 30 -16.86 -3.06 7.62
N VAL A 31 -15.69 -3.55 7.22
CA VAL A 31 -15.46 -4.17 5.91
C VAL A 31 -15.30 -5.68 6.12
N PRO A 32 -16.19 -6.55 5.59
CA PRO A 32 -16.13 -8.00 5.83
C PRO A 32 -15.15 -8.75 4.90
N ASP A 33 -14.62 -8.13 3.85
CA ASP A 33 -13.76 -8.77 2.86
C ASP A 33 -12.53 -9.46 3.47
N PRO A 34 -12.02 -10.58 2.93
CA PRO A 34 -10.90 -11.32 3.55
C PRO A 34 -9.56 -10.57 3.59
N VAL A 35 -9.45 -9.48 2.83
CA VAL A 35 -8.26 -8.63 2.76
C VAL A 35 -8.69 -7.17 2.76
N LEU A 36 -8.09 -6.38 3.65
CA LEU A 36 -8.25 -4.93 3.68
C LEU A 36 -6.92 -4.29 3.31
N VAL A 37 -6.94 -3.37 2.35
CA VAL A 37 -5.78 -2.56 1.96
C VAL A 37 -6.11 -1.09 2.21
N VAL A 38 -5.29 -0.42 2.99
CA VAL A 38 -5.41 1.00 3.29
C VAL A 38 -4.16 1.72 2.81
N HIS A 39 -4.33 2.59 1.82
CA HIS A 39 -3.24 3.32 1.19
C HIS A 39 -3.25 4.80 1.60
N THR A 40 -2.05 5.31 1.88
CA THR A 40 -1.75 6.74 2.10
C THR A 40 -0.46 7.11 1.36
N ARG A 41 -0.12 8.41 1.32
CA ARG A 41 1.18 8.85 0.79
C ARG A 41 2.39 8.41 1.62
N TYR A 42 2.19 8.01 2.88
CA TYR A 42 3.26 7.69 3.82
C TYR A 42 3.48 6.19 3.98
N TRP A 43 2.43 5.40 3.83
CA TRP A 43 2.40 3.96 4.07
C TRP A 43 1.18 3.31 3.44
N THR A 44 1.27 1.99 3.27
CA THR A 44 0.14 1.13 2.90
C THR A 44 0.05 -0.04 3.87
N ILE A 45 -1.09 -0.21 4.54
CA ILE A 45 -1.33 -1.34 5.45
C ILE A 45 -2.21 -2.37 4.74
N VAL A 46 -1.78 -3.62 4.77
CA VAL A 46 -2.54 -4.78 4.31
C VAL A 46 -2.88 -5.65 5.52
N LEU A 47 -4.16 -5.95 5.70
CA LEU A 47 -4.65 -6.88 6.71
C LEU A 47 -5.33 -8.06 6.04
N ALA A 48 -4.94 -9.28 6.43
CA ALA A 48 -5.64 -10.50 6.06
C ALA A 48 -6.47 -11.02 7.24
N THR A 49 -7.53 -11.77 6.96
CA THR A 49 -8.25 -12.49 8.00
C THR A 49 -7.59 -13.84 8.30
N PRO A 50 -7.83 -14.44 9.49
CA PRO A 50 -7.33 -15.76 9.83
C PRO A 50 -7.76 -16.88 8.88
N GLU A 51 -8.85 -16.71 8.13
CA GLU A 51 -9.34 -17.69 7.16
C GLU A 51 -8.56 -17.67 5.84
N ARG A 52 -7.84 -16.57 5.56
CA ARG A 52 -7.10 -16.37 4.30
C ARG A 52 -5.68 -15.82 4.51
N PRO A 53 -4.86 -16.32 5.45
CA PRO A 53 -3.55 -15.74 5.76
C PRO A 53 -2.57 -15.77 4.58
N ALA A 54 -2.69 -16.76 3.69
CA ALA A 54 -1.82 -16.95 2.54
C ALA A 54 -1.89 -15.82 1.49
N VAL A 55 -2.92 -14.97 1.54
CA VAL A 55 -3.07 -13.82 0.61
C VAL A 55 -2.23 -12.62 1.04
N LEU A 56 -1.75 -12.59 2.28
CA LEU A 56 -1.12 -11.41 2.86
C LEU A 56 0.13 -10.99 2.09
N GLU A 57 1.09 -11.91 1.92
CA GLU A 57 2.36 -11.62 1.25
C GLU A 57 2.18 -11.23 -0.24
N PRO A 58 1.39 -11.96 -1.06
CA PRO A 58 1.14 -11.54 -2.44
C PRO A 58 0.49 -10.16 -2.54
N VAL A 59 -0.48 -9.84 -1.67
CA VAL A 59 -1.15 -8.54 -1.69
C VAL A 59 -0.24 -7.43 -1.18
N ALA A 60 0.59 -7.67 -0.16
CA ALA A 60 1.57 -6.69 0.31
C ALA A 60 2.61 -6.35 -0.77
N SER A 61 3.15 -7.37 -1.45
CA SER A 61 4.05 -7.18 -2.59
C SER A 61 3.37 -6.43 -3.75
N ALA A 62 2.12 -6.78 -4.07
CA ALA A 62 1.35 -6.06 -5.08
C ALA A 62 1.02 -4.62 -4.67
N ALA A 63 0.72 -4.38 -3.40
CA ALA A 63 0.48 -3.04 -2.86
C ALA A 63 1.74 -2.17 -2.95
N ASP A 64 2.93 -2.75 -2.80
CA ASP A 64 4.19 -2.04 -3.04
C ASP A 64 4.37 -1.63 -4.51
N ALA A 65 4.00 -2.51 -5.45
CA ALA A 65 3.94 -2.16 -6.87
C ALA A 65 2.90 -1.06 -7.16
N GLY A 66 1.75 -1.10 -6.48
CA GLY A 66 0.75 -0.02 -6.49
C GLY A 66 1.32 1.31 -5.99
N ASN A 67 2.06 1.30 -4.87
CA ASN A 67 2.74 2.48 -4.34
C ASN A 67 3.73 3.06 -5.36
N ALA A 68 4.48 2.21 -6.06
CA ALA A 68 5.42 2.66 -7.08
C ALA A 68 4.70 3.27 -8.30
N ALA A 69 3.58 2.69 -8.73
CA ALA A 69 2.75 3.23 -9.80
C ALA A 69 2.20 4.62 -9.44
N ALA A 70 1.62 4.76 -8.25
CA ALA A 70 1.14 6.04 -7.75
C ALA A 70 2.28 7.05 -7.57
N GLY A 71 3.45 6.63 -7.08
CA GLY A 71 4.64 7.47 -6.98
C GLY A 71 5.15 7.93 -8.35
N GLY A 72 5.09 7.07 -9.36
CA GLY A 72 5.41 7.44 -10.75
C GLY A 72 4.45 8.49 -11.29
N ARG A 73 3.14 8.33 -11.06
CA ARG A 73 2.14 9.34 -11.41
C ARG A 73 2.38 10.65 -10.68
N TYR A 74 2.72 10.59 -9.40
CA TYR A 74 3.04 11.78 -8.61
C TYR A 74 4.24 12.54 -9.18
N ALA A 75 5.32 11.84 -9.55
CA ALA A 75 6.55 12.44 -10.06
C ALA A 75 6.46 12.92 -11.51
N PHE A 76 5.78 12.17 -12.37
CA PHE A 76 5.84 12.34 -13.83
C PHE A 76 4.51 12.74 -14.48
N GLY A 77 3.41 12.80 -13.71
CA GLY A 77 2.10 13.16 -14.24
C GLY A 77 1.64 12.23 -15.37
N ASP A 78 1.15 12.79 -16.47
CA ASP A 78 0.68 12.05 -17.66
C ASP A 78 1.81 11.42 -18.47
N ASP A 79 3.05 11.86 -18.25
CA ASP A 79 4.23 11.32 -18.93
C ASP A 79 4.82 10.09 -18.22
N VAL A 80 4.11 9.53 -17.22
CA VAL A 80 4.57 8.35 -16.49
C VAL A 80 4.76 7.15 -17.43
N THR A 81 5.95 6.56 -17.36
CA THR A 81 6.31 5.35 -18.11
C THR A 81 6.58 4.18 -17.17
N GLY A 82 6.60 2.96 -17.71
CA GLY A 82 7.00 1.78 -16.94
C GLY A 82 8.43 1.87 -16.40
N GLU A 83 9.33 2.61 -17.08
CA GLU A 83 10.68 2.87 -16.58
C GLU A 83 10.66 3.86 -15.41
N GLY A 84 9.86 4.92 -15.50
CA GLY A 84 9.64 5.84 -14.39
C GLY A 84 9.13 5.11 -13.14
N ILE A 85 8.15 4.22 -13.30
CA ILE A 85 7.63 3.40 -12.19
C ILE A 85 8.73 2.51 -11.59
N ARG A 86 9.55 1.85 -12.42
CA ARG A 86 10.68 1.04 -11.93
C ARG A 86 11.73 1.87 -11.20
N SER A 87 11.99 3.10 -11.67
CA SER A 87 12.88 4.03 -10.99
C SER A 87 12.35 4.41 -9.60
N ILE A 88 11.05 4.64 -9.46
CA ILE A 88 10.42 4.87 -8.15
C ILE A 88 10.56 3.62 -7.27
N ALA A 89 10.25 2.44 -7.79
CA ALA A 89 10.32 1.18 -7.04
C ALA A 89 11.72 0.87 -6.51
N ALA A 90 12.76 1.25 -7.25
CA ALA A 90 14.16 1.10 -6.85
C ALA A 90 14.68 2.22 -5.93
N GLY A 91 13.88 3.28 -5.75
CA GLY A 91 14.23 4.45 -4.97
C GLY A 91 14.16 4.25 -3.45
N PRO A 92 14.61 5.26 -2.68
CA PRO A 92 14.56 5.21 -1.24
C PRO A 92 13.13 5.25 -0.70
N ARG A 93 12.97 4.72 0.51
CA ARG A 93 11.74 4.90 1.31
C ARG A 93 11.86 6.15 2.17
N GLN A 94 10.73 6.73 2.53
CA GLN A 94 10.69 7.81 3.51
C GLN A 94 11.26 7.33 4.84
N ALA A 95 12.26 8.06 5.35
CA ALA A 95 13.00 7.67 6.56
C ALA A 95 12.09 7.46 7.77
N ALA A 96 11.04 8.28 7.91
CA ALA A 96 10.06 8.17 9.00
C ALA A 96 9.08 6.98 8.82
N SER A 97 8.78 6.58 7.58
CA SER A 97 7.83 5.51 7.31
C SER A 97 8.38 4.12 7.61
N VAL A 98 9.71 3.93 7.56
CA VAL A 98 10.34 2.64 7.85
C VAL A 98 10.17 2.18 9.30
N PRO A 99 10.52 2.98 10.34
CA PRO A 99 10.24 2.60 11.73
C PRO A 99 8.73 2.53 12.01
N PHE A 100 7.94 3.46 11.46
CA PHE A 100 6.48 3.43 11.55
C PHE A 100 5.90 2.09 11.10
N ALA A 101 6.34 1.58 9.94
CA ALA A 101 5.84 0.32 9.39
C ALA A 101 6.09 -0.86 10.34
N ARG A 102 7.28 -0.92 10.94
CA ARG A 102 7.64 -1.95 11.93
C ARG A 102 6.78 -1.86 13.18
N ASP A 103 6.53 -0.64 13.66
CA ASP A 103 5.69 -0.43 14.84
C ASP A 103 4.23 -0.81 14.60
N VAL A 104 3.69 -0.45 13.44
CA VAL A 104 2.34 -0.85 13.03
C VAL A 104 2.22 -2.37 12.93
N GLU A 105 3.16 -3.05 12.27
CA GLU A 105 3.15 -4.52 12.17
C GLU A 105 3.23 -5.19 13.55
N ARG A 106 4.04 -4.64 14.46
CA ARG A 106 4.12 -5.12 15.85
C ARG A 106 2.79 -4.96 16.61
N ILE A 107 2.05 -3.87 16.36
CA ILE A 107 0.75 -3.61 17.02
C ILE A 107 -0.36 -4.48 16.43
N LEU A 108 -0.38 -4.65 15.11
CA LEU A 108 -1.44 -5.37 14.39
C LEU A 108 -1.21 -6.89 14.32
N GLY A 109 0.03 -7.35 14.49
CA GLY A 109 0.40 -8.77 14.55
C GLY A 109 0.61 -9.42 13.18
N ASP A 110 0.76 -10.75 13.18
CA ASP A 110 1.27 -11.53 12.03
C ASP A 110 0.39 -11.50 10.78
N LEU A 111 -0.88 -11.15 10.92
CA LEU A 111 -1.85 -11.02 9.82
C LEU A 111 -1.83 -9.63 9.16
N SER A 112 -0.77 -8.86 9.41
CA SER A 112 -0.59 -7.51 8.88
C SER A 112 0.75 -7.34 8.17
N ARG A 113 0.76 -6.52 7.13
CA ARG A 113 1.99 -5.97 6.54
C ARG A 113 1.84 -4.47 6.36
N CYS A 114 2.90 -3.72 6.63
CA CYS A 114 2.96 -2.29 6.40
C CYS A 114 4.09 -1.98 5.41
N VAL A 115 3.72 -1.48 4.24
CA VAL A 115 4.65 -1.08 3.19
C VAL A 115 4.96 0.42 3.38
N PRO A 116 6.23 0.81 3.64
CA PRO A 116 6.59 2.21 3.78
C PRO A 116 6.50 2.94 2.44
N GLY A 117 6.09 4.21 2.47
CA GLY A 117 6.03 5.08 1.29
C GLY A 117 7.41 5.40 0.70
N PHE A 118 7.43 5.71 -0.59
CA PHE A 118 8.63 6.15 -1.30
C PHE A 118 8.96 7.60 -0.98
N ASP A 119 10.25 7.89 -0.88
CA ASP A 119 10.75 9.27 -0.78
C ASP A 119 10.90 9.83 -2.20
N ILE A 120 10.01 10.75 -2.56
CA ILE A 120 9.89 11.28 -3.92
C ILE A 120 9.94 12.80 -3.84
N ASP A 121 11.00 13.37 -4.39
CA ASP A 121 11.11 14.80 -4.65
C ASP A 121 10.61 15.09 -6.07
N ALA A 122 9.37 15.57 -6.17
CA ALA A 122 8.71 15.86 -7.45
C ALA A 122 8.64 17.37 -7.67
N ALA A 123 9.26 17.85 -8.75
CA ALA A 123 9.26 19.26 -9.10
C ALA A 123 7.85 19.79 -9.48
N GLN A 124 7.01 18.94 -10.09
CA GLN A 124 5.64 19.27 -10.50
C GLN A 124 4.70 18.12 -10.12
N PRO A 125 4.29 18.04 -8.84
CA PRO A 125 3.56 16.88 -8.35
C PRO A 125 2.13 16.81 -8.91
N THR A 126 1.76 15.65 -9.46
CA THR A 126 0.36 15.36 -9.81
C THR A 126 -0.33 14.62 -8.68
N THR A 127 -1.42 15.17 -8.15
CA THR A 127 -2.13 14.61 -6.98
C THR A 127 -3.49 13.98 -7.31
N ILE A 128 -4.04 14.25 -8.50
CA ILE A 128 -5.31 13.69 -8.96
C ILE A 128 -5.10 12.26 -9.45
N GLY A 129 -5.99 11.34 -9.05
CA GLY A 129 -6.01 9.96 -9.53
C GLY A 129 -4.95 9.03 -8.92
N LEU A 130 -4.25 9.46 -7.86
CA LEU A 130 -3.23 8.63 -7.21
C LEU A 130 -3.80 7.33 -6.62
N GLY A 131 -4.98 7.39 -6.01
CA GLY A 131 -5.68 6.20 -5.49
C GLY A 131 -6.01 5.19 -6.60
N ASP A 132 -6.54 5.66 -7.73
CA ASP A 132 -6.87 4.81 -8.87
C ASP A 132 -5.61 4.22 -9.51
N THR A 133 -4.54 5.00 -9.61
CA THR A 133 -3.24 4.54 -10.11
C THR A 133 -2.64 3.48 -9.18
N PHE A 134 -2.74 3.67 -7.86
CA PHE A 134 -2.34 2.69 -6.87
C PHE A 134 -3.08 1.35 -7.07
N ILE A 135 -4.41 1.38 -7.18
CA ILE A 135 -5.23 0.19 -7.41
C ILE A 135 -4.87 -0.48 -8.74
N GLY A 136 -4.67 0.30 -9.80
CA GLY A 136 -4.24 -0.21 -11.11
C GLY A 136 -2.90 -0.96 -11.05
N GLY A 137 -1.90 -0.39 -10.35
CA GLY A 137 -0.60 -1.04 -10.14
C GLY A 137 -0.70 -2.31 -9.30
N LEU A 138 -1.53 -2.30 -8.25
CA LEU A 138 -1.78 -3.45 -7.39
C LEU A 138 -2.41 -4.60 -8.18
N ILE A 139 -3.53 -4.35 -8.88
CA ILE A 139 -4.23 -5.36 -9.67
C ILE A 139 -3.32 -5.87 -10.81
N GLY A 140 -2.59 -4.97 -11.48
CA GLY A 140 -1.64 -5.33 -12.53
C GLY A 140 -0.54 -6.27 -12.02
N SER A 141 -0.01 -6.03 -10.82
CA SER A 141 0.97 -6.92 -10.18
C SER A 141 0.35 -8.28 -9.81
N LEU A 142 -0.82 -8.29 -9.18
CA LEU A 142 -1.51 -9.55 -8.83
C LEU A 142 -1.80 -10.41 -10.07
N ALA A 143 -2.25 -9.80 -11.17
CA ALA A 143 -2.55 -10.51 -12.41
C ALA A 143 -1.30 -11.18 -13.02
N GLN A 144 -0.14 -10.52 -12.97
CA GLN A 144 1.12 -11.07 -13.48
C GLN A 144 1.64 -12.24 -12.63
N HIS A 145 1.42 -12.19 -11.31
CA HIS A 145 1.85 -13.24 -10.39
C HIS A 145 0.87 -14.42 -10.31
N GLY A 146 -0.43 -14.18 -10.52
CA GLY A 146 -1.45 -15.23 -10.65
C GLY A 146 -1.39 -15.99 -11.98
N ALA A 147 -0.83 -15.38 -13.03
CA ALA A 147 -0.71 -15.97 -14.37
C ALA A 147 0.53 -16.87 -14.57
N ARG A 148 1.34 -17.13 -13.53
CA ARG A 148 2.43 -18.13 -13.61
C ARG A 148 1.86 -19.51 -13.25
N PRO A 149 1.60 -20.43 -14.21
CA PRO A 149 1.39 -21.82 -13.86
C PRO A 149 2.67 -22.37 -13.24
N ALA A 150 2.52 -23.17 -12.19
CA ALA A 150 3.62 -23.93 -11.60
C ALA A 150 4.36 -24.68 -12.72
N ARG A 151 5.61 -24.30 -13.00
CA ARG A 151 6.48 -25.19 -13.77
C ARG A 151 6.70 -26.43 -12.93
N GLN A 152 6.03 -27.51 -13.30
CA GLN A 152 6.52 -28.85 -13.00
C GLN A 152 7.83 -29.02 -13.77
N GLU A 153 8.94 -28.90 -13.07
CA GLU A 153 10.21 -29.45 -13.53
C GLU A 153 10.11 -30.97 -13.36
N ALA A 154 10.22 -31.68 -14.49
CA ALA A 154 10.31 -33.13 -14.61
C ALA A 154 11.79 -33.56 -14.68
#